data_AF-A0A292YVE9-F1
#
_entry.id   AF-A0A292YVE9-F1
#
_cell.length_a   1.000
_cell.length_b   1.000
_cell.length_c   1.000
_cell.angle_alpha   90.00
_cell.angle_beta   90.00
_cell.angle_gamma   90.00
#
_symmetry.space_group_name_H-M   'P 1'
#
loop_
_entity.id
_entity.type
_entity.pdbx_description
1 polymer ?
#
loop_
_entity_poly.entity_id
_entity_poly.type
_entity_poly.pdbx_seq_one_letter_code
_entity_poly.pdbx_strand_id
1 'polypeptide(L)'
;MDTSRKLQASKVIDAPADKIFALLSDPSRHSDLDDAGMIRGPEGDAPPIGGIGQVFTMNMHQDALGDYRMVNTVTAYQPSSRIGWAPAMDPSCDLAAKLGEMDASGHTFTYDLAEADGGGTRVTQTYEWMSVHDEEFLKLFPVVSEKDLQGTLDKIASQVS
;
A
#
# COMPACT_ATOMS: atom_id res chain seq x y z
N MET A 1 -23.75 12.34 -3.40
CA MET A 1 -22.59 12.23 -2.51
C MET A 1 -21.90 10.94 -2.88
N ASP A 2 -20.63 11.00 -3.25
CA ASP A 2 -19.89 9.79 -3.54
C ASP A 2 -19.67 9.04 -2.21
N THR A 3 -20.37 7.93 -2.03
CA THR A 3 -20.24 7.06 -0.85
C THR A 3 -19.12 6.04 -1.01
N SER A 4 -18.37 6.10 -2.11
CA SER A 4 -17.25 5.22 -2.39
C SER A 4 -16.08 5.59 -1.49
N ARG A 5 -15.92 4.90 -0.35
CA ARG A 5 -14.71 4.97 0.48
C ARG A 5 -13.57 4.15 -0.14
N LYS A 6 -13.27 4.43 -1.41
CA LYS A 6 -12.18 3.82 -2.16
C LYS A 6 -11.73 4.69 -3.33
N LEU A 7 -10.46 4.55 -3.70
CA LEU A 7 -9.84 5.04 -4.92
C LEU A 7 -9.23 3.86 -5.67
N GLN A 8 -9.16 3.96 -7.00
CA GLN A 8 -8.60 2.90 -7.82
C GLN A 8 -7.87 3.50 -9.03
N ALA A 9 -6.71 2.94 -9.36
CA ALA A 9 -5.99 3.23 -10.58
C ALA A 9 -5.63 1.91 -11.29
N SER A 10 -5.52 1.93 -12.62
CA SER A 10 -5.17 0.75 -13.40
C SER A 10 -4.23 1.10 -14.56
N LYS A 11 -3.28 0.22 -14.83
CA LYS A 11 -2.30 0.36 -15.92
C LYS A 11 -1.95 -1.00 -16.50
N VAL A 12 -1.79 -1.07 -17.82
CA VAL A 12 -1.16 -2.23 -18.47
C VAL A 12 0.35 -2.01 -18.47
N ILE A 13 1.08 -2.97 -17.91
CA ILE A 13 2.53 -2.95 -17.78
C ILE A 13 3.10 -4.07 -18.66
N ASP A 14 4.10 -3.73 -19.48
CA ASP A 14 4.78 -4.67 -20.38
C ASP A 14 5.78 -5.56 -19.61
N ALA A 15 5.25 -6.34 -18.69
CA ALA A 15 5.99 -7.33 -17.90
C ALA A 15 5.05 -8.47 -17.49
N PRO A 16 5.57 -9.68 -17.29
CA PRO A 16 4.77 -10.80 -16.80
C PRO A 16 4.36 -10.57 -15.33
N ALA A 17 3.21 -11.14 -14.95
CA ALA A 17 2.59 -10.89 -13.66
C ALA A 17 3.46 -11.36 -12.48
N ASP A 18 4.26 -12.41 -12.66
CA ASP A 18 5.20 -12.92 -11.67
C ASP A 18 6.33 -11.92 -11.34
N LYS A 19 6.86 -11.21 -12.34
CA LYS A 19 7.89 -10.16 -12.14
C LYS A 19 7.32 -8.97 -11.35
N ILE A 20 6.09 -8.56 -11.67
CA ILE A 20 5.39 -7.48 -10.95
C ILE A 20 5.05 -7.93 -9.53
N PHE A 21 4.55 -9.16 -9.37
CA PHE A 21 4.19 -9.71 -8.08
C PHE A 21 5.41 -9.83 -7.16
N ALA A 22 6.55 -10.30 -7.68
CA ALA A 22 7.80 -10.40 -6.92
C ALA A 22 8.21 -9.03 -6.36
N LEU A 23 8.10 -7.96 -7.17
CA LEU A 23 8.39 -6.60 -6.74
C LEU A 23 7.43 -6.11 -5.65
N LEU A 24 6.11 -6.34 -5.82
CA LEU A 24 5.10 -5.97 -4.82
C LEU A 24 5.24 -6.77 -3.52
N SER A 25 5.70 -8.02 -3.62
CA SER A 25 5.88 -8.90 -2.47
C SER A 25 7.12 -8.57 -1.64
N ASP A 26 8.03 -7.71 -2.11
CA ASP A 26 9.27 -7.39 -1.40
C ASP A 26 9.16 -6.04 -0.67
N PRO A 27 8.98 -6.01 0.67
CA PRO A 27 8.85 -4.76 1.42
C PRO A 27 10.08 -3.85 1.30
N SER A 28 11.28 -4.40 1.03
CA SER A 28 12.50 -3.61 0.84
C SER A 28 12.44 -2.74 -0.41
N ARG A 29 11.54 -3.05 -1.36
CA ARG A 29 11.35 -2.32 -2.61
C ARG A 29 10.19 -1.33 -2.56
N HIS A 30 9.39 -1.33 -1.50
CA HIS A 30 8.17 -0.49 -1.44
C HIS A 30 8.46 1.00 -1.52
N SER A 31 9.61 1.48 -1.02
CA SER A 31 10.03 2.88 -1.19
C SER A 31 10.29 3.27 -2.65
N ASP A 32 10.69 2.33 -3.50
CA ASP A 32 10.89 2.59 -4.93
C ASP A 32 9.56 2.78 -5.67
N LEU A 33 8.47 2.28 -5.10
CA LEU A 33 7.13 2.29 -5.67
C LEU A 33 6.29 3.47 -5.19
N ASP A 34 6.66 4.08 -4.08
CA ASP A 34 5.84 5.07 -3.39
C ASP A 34 5.87 6.44 -4.06
N ASP A 35 4.78 6.82 -4.74
CA ASP A 35 4.63 8.17 -5.31
C ASP A 35 4.22 9.23 -4.28
N ALA A 36 3.54 8.83 -3.20
CA ALA A 36 3.14 9.76 -2.15
C ALA A 36 4.34 10.25 -1.31
N GLY A 37 5.49 9.59 -1.43
CA GLY A 37 6.76 10.03 -0.84
C GLY A 37 6.83 9.88 0.68
N MET A 38 6.00 9.01 1.26
CA MET A 38 5.92 8.75 2.69
C MET A 38 6.81 7.59 3.14
N ILE A 39 7.03 6.57 2.31
CA ILE A 39 7.74 5.34 2.67
C ILE A 39 9.25 5.59 2.75
N ARG A 40 9.89 5.08 3.80
CA ARG A 40 11.35 5.15 4.03
C ARG A 40 12.03 3.77 4.03
N GLY A 41 11.26 2.71 3.90
CA GLY A 41 11.74 1.33 3.85
C GLY A 41 11.25 0.52 5.05
N PRO A 42 11.57 -0.79 5.09
CA PRO A 42 11.16 -1.65 6.19
C PRO A 42 11.83 -1.27 7.51
N GLU A 43 11.13 -1.51 8.61
CA GLU A 43 11.73 -1.52 9.94
C GLU A 43 12.42 -2.86 10.17
N GLY A 44 13.76 -2.86 10.14
CA GLY A 44 14.57 -4.07 10.31
C GLY A 44 14.53 -5.01 9.11
N ASP A 45 14.67 -6.30 9.38
CA ASP A 45 14.58 -7.34 8.34
C ASP A 45 13.12 -7.64 8.00
N ALA A 46 12.77 -7.53 6.72
CA ALA A 46 11.43 -7.76 6.22
C ALA A 46 11.48 -8.75 5.04
N PRO A 47 11.30 -10.05 5.31
CA PRO A 47 11.32 -11.05 4.25
C PRO A 47 10.17 -10.80 3.26
N PRO A 48 10.29 -11.30 2.02
CA PRO A 48 9.19 -11.23 1.06
C PRO A 48 7.88 -11.76 1.64
N ILE A 49 6.78 -11.11 1.27
CA ILE A 49 5.42 -11.50 1.60
C ILE A 49 5.15 -12.88 1.00
N GLY A 50 4.88 -13.85 1.87
CA GLY A 50 4.64 -15.25 1.53
C GLY A 50 3.22 -15.75 1.84
N GLY A 51 2.37 -14.95 2.49
CA GLY A 51 1.00 -15.37 2.79
C GLY A 51 0.17 -14.38 3.61
N ILE A 52 -1.14 -14.66 3.66
CA ILE A 52 -2.11 -13.91 4.49
C ILE A 52 -1.72 -14.02 5.97
N GLY A 53 -1.88 -12.91 6.69
CA GLY A 53 -1.56 -12.81 8.12
C GLY A 53 -0.08 -12.53 8.41
N GLN A 54 0.81 -12.59 7.40
CA GLN A 54 2.17 -12.10 7.56
C GLN A 54 2.14 -10.61 7.89
N VAL A 55 3.04 -10.20 8.77
CA VAL A 55 3.19 -8.81 9.20
C VAL A 55 4.55 -8.30 8.77
N PHE A 56 4.58 -7.07 8.27
CA PHE A 56 5.80 -6.32 8.02
C PHE A 56 5.58 -4.86 8.42
N THR A 57 6.62 -4.23 8.96
CA THR A 57 6.54 -2.85 9.45
C THR A 57 7.32 -1.95 8.50
N MET A 58 6.75 -0.80 8.15
CA MET A 58 7.40 0.19 7.29
C MET A 58 7.67 1.47 8.08
N ASN A 59 8.88 1.98 7.95
CA ASN A 59 9.24 3.32 8.37
C ASN A 59 8.65 4.34 7.39
N MET A 60 8.05 5.39 7.95
CA MET A 60 7.34 6.41 7.22
C MET A 60 7.81 7.79 7.67
N HIS A 61 7.69 8.79 6.79
CA HIS A 61 7.93 10.19 7.13
C HIS A 61 6.98 11.10 6.36
N GLN A 62 6.42 12.08 7.06
CA GLN A 62 5.71 13.20 6.46
C GLN A 62 6.15 14.49 7.14
N ASP A 63 6.45 15.55 6.38
CA ASP A 63 6.94 16.82 6.92
C ASP A 63 6.07 17.38 8.06
N ALA A 64 4.75 17.18 7.97
CA ALA A 64 3.79 17.66 8.97
C ALA A 64 3.70 16.78 10.23
N LEU A 65 4.02 15.49 10.13
CA LEU A 65 3.85 14.50 11.21
C LEU A 65 5.17 14.04 11.82
N GLY A 66 6.29 14.23 11.10
CA GLY A 66 7.59 13.65 11.40
C GLY A 66 7.68 12.18 11.02
N ASP A 67 8.59 11.48 11.68
CA ASP A 67 8.79 10.03 11.51
C ASP A 67 7.73 9.23 12.26
N TYR A 68 7.24 8.17 11.63
CA TYR A 68 6.30 7.22 12.23
C TYR A 68 6.44 5.85 11.59
N ARG A 69 5.75 4.85 12.15
CA ARG A 69 5.79 3.48 11.65
C ARG A 69 4.38 2.96 11.40
N MET A 70 4.23 2.21 10.32
CA MET A 70 2.99 1.51 9.98
C MET A 70 3.24 0.01 9.98
N VAL A 71 2.47 -0.71 10.79
CA VAL A 71 2.44 -2.17 10.82
C VAL A 71 1.43 -2.63 9.76
N ASN A 72 1.91 -3.37 8.76
CA ASN A 72 1.09 -3.86 7.65
C ASN A 72 0.79 -5.34 7.87
N THR A 73 -0.49 -5.69 7.93
CA THR A 73 -0.94 -7.09 7.97
C THR A 73 -1.41 -7.50 6.59
N VAL A 74 -0.84 -8.57 6.01
CA VAL A 74 -1.21 -9.07 4.68
C VAL A 74 -2.64 -9.63 4.71
N THR A 75 -3.52 -9.08 3.88
CA THR A 75 -4.95 -9.43 3.80
C THR A 75 -5.33 -10.13 2.51
N ALA A 76 -4.51 -10.01 1.46
CA ALA A 76 -4.69 -10.72 0.20
C ALA A 76 -3.36 -11.29 -0.27
N TYR A 77 -3.37 -12.55 -0.67
CA TYR A 77 -2.20 -13.20 -1.23
C TYR A 77 -2.61 -14.36 -2.16
N GLN A 78 -2.39 -14.17 -3.44
CA GLN A 78 -2.52 -15.16 -4.50
C GLN A 78 -1.36 -14.92 -5.48
N PRO A 79 -0.35 -15.80 -5.51
CA PRO A 79 0.84 -15.62 -6.35
C PRO A 79 0.50 -15.24 -7.78
N SER A 80 1.19 -14.22 -8.29
CA SER A 80 1.03 -13.67 -9.65
C SER A 80 -0.37 -13.15 -10.01
N SER A 81 -1.27 -12.98 -9.04
CA SER A 81 -2.65 -12.54 -9.31
C SER A 81 -3.19 -11.49 -8.35
N ARG A 82 -2.96 -11.61 -7.04
CA ARG A 82 -3.48 -10.64 -6.08
C ARG A 82 -2.62 -10.53 -4.82
N ILE A 83 -2.30 -9.32 -4.41
CA ILE A 83 -1.57 -9.05 -3.16
C ILE A 83 -2.10 -7.80 -2.49
N GLY A 84 -2.15 -7.78 -1.17
CA GLY A 84 -2.63 -6.60 -0.43
C GLY A 84 -2.45 -6.71 1.07
N TRP A 85 -2.51 -5.56 1.73
CA TRP A 85 -2.29 -5.45 3.16
C TRP A 85 -3.13 -4.32 3.78
N ALA A 86 -3.37 -4.45 5.07
CA ALA A 86 -4.02 -3.46 5.92
C ALA A 86 -2.97 -2.78 6.82
N PRO A 87 -2.65 -1.51 6.59
CA PRO A 87 -1.81 -0.75 7.49
C PRO A 87 -2.56 -0.39 8.78
N ALA A 88 -1.81 -0.35 9.88
CA ALA A 88 -2.21 0.22 11.15
C ALA A 88 -1.02 0.97 11.77
N MET A 89 -1.28 2.05 12.50
CA MET A 89 -0.21 2.78 13.20
C MET A 89 0.46 1.89 14.24
N ASP A 90 1.79 1.92 14.29
CA ASP A 90 2.54 1.27 15.38
C ASP A 90 2.28 2.02 16.70
N PRO A 91 1.64 1.40 17.71
CA PRO A 91 1.31 2.09 18.96
C PRO A 91 2.55 2.47 19.79
N SER A 92 3.71 1.92 19.46
CA SER A 92 4.97 2.22 20.14
C SER A 92 5.75 3.41 19.55
N CYS A 93 5.28 4.00 18.45
CA CYS A 93 5.97 5.15 17.85
C CYS A 93 5.56 6.48 18.50
N ASP A 94 6.45 7.47 18.46
CA ASP A 94 6.24 8.79 19.07
C ASP A 94 4.98 9.51 18.54
N LEU A 95 4.64 9.28 17.27
CA LEU A 95 3.44 9.85 16.67
C LEU A 95 2.17 9.25 17.28
N ALA A 96 2.13 7.95 17.57
CA ALA A 96 0.98 7.31 18.22
C ALA A 96 0.68 7.94 19.58
N ALA A 97 1.70 8.25 20.38
CA ALA A 97 1.53 8.95 21.65
C ALA A 97 0.91 10.35 21.49
N LYS A 98 1.16 11.04 20.37
CA LYS A 98 0.57 12.36 20.06
C LYS A 98 -0.86 12.26 19.54
N LEU A 99 -1.19 11.18 18.83
CA LEU A 99 -2.53 10.92 18.28
C LEU A 99 -3.51 10.39 19.33
N GLY A 100 -3.01 9.96 20.51
CA GLY A 100 -3.85 9.53 21.61
C GLY A 100 -4.58 8.22 21.29
N GLU A 101 -5.90 8.20 21.47
CA GLU A 101 -6.73 7.01 21.26
C GLU A 101 -7.23 6.83 19.82
N MET A 102 -6.73 7.63 18.87
CA MET A 102 -7.15 7.54 17.46
C MET A 102 -6.77 6.18 16.86
N ASP A 103 -7.77 5.43 16.38
CA ASP A 103 -7.56 4.16 15.67
C ASP A 103 -7.28 4.40 14.19
N ALA A 104 -6.00 4.42 13.85
CA ALA A 104 -5.50 4.59 12.48
C ALA A 104 -5.42 3.25 11.72
N SER A 105 -6.49 2.46 11.74
CA SER A 105 -6.61 1.17 11.05
C SER A 105 -7.89 1.07 10.20
N GLY A 106 -8.08 -0.05 9.51
CA GLY A 106 -9.30 -0.34 8.72
C GLY A 106 -9.25 0.09 7.25
N HIS A 107 -8.15 0.70 6.81
CA HIS A 107 -7.86 0.94 5.40
C HIS A 107 -6.97 -0.16 4.80
N THR A 108 -7.00 -0.33 3.47
CA THR A 108 -6.24 -1.37 2.77
C THR A 108 -5.69 -0.89 1.44
N PHE A 109 -4.56 -1.46 1.04
CA PHE A 109 -4.03 -1.41 -0.31
C PHE A 109 -4.07 -2.81 -0.92
N THR A 110 -4.64 -2.93 -2.12
CA THR A 110 -4.67 -4.19 -2.87
C THR A 110 -4.24 -3.96 -4.31
N TYR A 111 -3.51 -4.92 -4.87
CA TYR A 111 -3.14 -5.00 -6.27
C TYR A 111 -3.74 -6.26 -6.89
N ASP A 112 -4.56 -6.09 -7.91
CA ASP A 112 -5.06 -7.18 -8.77
C ASP A 112 -4.26 -7.17 -10.08
N LEU A 113 -3.72 -8.33 -10.45
CA LEU A 113 -2.91 -8.57 -11.63
C LEU A 113 -3.67 -9.55 -12.53
N ALA A 114 -3.93 -9.13 -13.76
CA ALA A 114 -4.56 -9.94 -14.80
C ALA A 114 -3.80 -9.82 -16.11
N GLU A 115 -3.76 -10.89 -16.90
CA GLU A 115 -3.24 -10.81 -18.26
C GLU A 115 -4.03 -9.78 -19.07
N ALA A 116 -3.34 -8.98 -19.87
CA ALA A 116 -3.96 -7.99 -20.73
C ALA A 116 -4.10 -8.50 -22.17
N ASP A 117 -5.20 -8.13 -22.82
CA ASP A 117 -5.38 -8.37 -24.25
C ASP A 117 -4.26 -7.67 -25.03
N GLY A 118 -3.45 -8.46 -25.76
CA GLY A 118 -2.30 -7.95 -26.52
C GLY A 118 -0.94 -8.08 -25.81
N GLY A 119 -0.89 -8.68 -24.62
CA GLY A 119 0.35 -8.96 -23.88
C GLY A 119 0.57 -8.05 -22.67
N GLY A 120 1.46 -8.48 -21.78
CA GLY A 120 1.72 -7.81 -20.51
C GLY A 120 0.65 -8.09 -19.44
N THR A 121 0.68 -7.29 -18.37
CA THR A 121 -0.17 -7.46 -17.19
C THR A 121 -0.92 -6.17 -16.90
N ARG A 122 -2.25 -6.25 -16.83
CA ARG A 122 -3.07 -5.19 -16.24
C ARG A 122 -2.95 -5.26 -14.72
N VAL A 123 -2.37 -4.22 -14.14
CA VAL A 123 -2.27 -4.03 -12.69
C VAL A 123 -3.31 -3.01 -12.27
N THR A 124 -4.10 -3.35 -11.26
CA THR A 124 -5.09 -2.46 -10.67
C THR A 124 -4.79 -2.28 -9.19
N GLN A 125 -4.44 -1.06 -8.79
CA GLN A 125 -4.26 -0.71 -7.38
C GLN A 125 -5.57 -0.15 -6.84
N THR A 126 -6.03 -0.70 -5.73
CA THR A 126 -7.21 -0.23 -4.98
C THR A 126 -6.77 0.22 -3.59
N TYR A 127 -7.12 1.46 -3.25
CA TYR A 127 -7.01 1.99 -1.89
C TYR A 127 -8.41 2.14 -1.30
N GLU A 128 -8.71 1.43 -0.22
CA GLU A 128 -10.05 1.37 0.36
C GLU A 128 -10.02 1.66 1.86
N TRP A 129 -11.04 2.36 2.37
CA TRP A 129 -11.19 2.69 3.79
C TRP A 129 -12.63 2.52 4.29
N MET A 130 -13.35 1.54 3.71
CA MET A 130 -14.71 1.20 4.13
C MET A 130 -14.78 0.72 5.59
N SER A 131 -13.74 0.06 6.08
CA SER A 131 -13.68 -0.49 7.45
C SER A 131 -13.03 0.47 8.46
N VAL A 132 -12.81 1.75 8.09
CA VAL A 132 -12.39 2.77 9.04
C VAL A 132 -13.59 3.23 9.85
N HIS A 133 -13.49 3.09 11.18
CA HIS A 133 -14.56 3.38 12.12
C HIS A 133 -14.28 4.61 13.00
N ASP A 134 -13.01 5.00 13.15
CA ASP A 134 -12.62 6.20 13.90
C ASP A 134 -13.02 7.48 13.15
N GLU A 135 -13.81 8.33 13.79
CA GLU A 135 -14.36 9.55 13.17
C GLU A 135 -13.30 10.62 12.92
N GLU A 136 -12.25 10.71 13.74
CA GLU A 136 -11.18 11.66 13.54
C GLU A 136 -10.24 11.18 12.42
N PHE A 137 -9.94 9.89 12.38
CA PHE A 137 -9.14 9.31 11.30
C PHE A 137 -9.85 9.44 9.95
N LEU A 138 -11.18 9.24 9.90
CA LEU A 138 -11.99 9.43 8.69
C LEU A 138 -11.85 10.83 8.07
N LYS A 139 -11.57 11.87 8.86
CA LYS A 139 -11.36 13.24 8.36
C LYS A 139 -10.07 13.40 7.56
N LEU A 140 -9.12 12.48 7.71
CA LEU A 140 -7.85 12.48 6.97
C LEU A 140 -7.97 11.82 5.59
N PHE A 141 -9.09 11.17 5.28
CA PHE A 141 -9.24 10.45 4.02
C PHE A 141 -9.70 11.36 2.87
N PRO A 142 -9.17 11.13 1.66
CA PRO A 142 -8.20 10.08 1.33
C PRO A 142 -6.76 10.47 1.73
N VAL A 143 -6.04 9.55 2.39
CA VAL A 143 -4.63 9.76 2.83
C VAL A 143 -3.66 9.80 1.65
N VAL A 144 -3.98 9.08 0.57
CA VAL A 144 -3.29 9.16 -0.71
C VAL A 144 -4.30 9.49 -1.80
N SER A 145 -3.88 10.21 -2.83
CA SER A 145 -4.73 10.61 -3.94
C SER A 145 -4.74 9.56 -5.05
N GLU A 146 -5.73 9.64 -5.96
CA GLU A 146 -5.75 8.79 -7.17
C GLU A 146 -4.50 9.02 -8.03
N LYS A 147 -3.97 10.24 -8.03
CA LYS A 147 -2.71 10.58 -8.70
C LYS A 147 -1.52 9.80 -8.13
N ASP A 148 -1.45 9.67 -6.81
CA ASP A 148 -0.37 8.90 -6.16
C ASP A 148 -0.48 7.41 -6.52
N LEU A 149 -1.70 6.88 -6.65
CA LEU A 149 -1.91 5.51 -7.14
C LEU A 149 -1.43 5.35 -8.59
N GLN A 150 -1.74 6.30 -9.47
CA GLN A 150 -1.26 6.29 -10.85
C GLN A 150 0.28 6.37 -10.92
N GLY A 151 0.88 7.28 -10.16
CA GLY A 151 2.35 7.41 -10.07
C GLY A 151 3.02 6.15 -9.51
N THR A 152 2.37 5.47 -8.56
CA THR A 152 2.83 4.17 -8.05
C THR A 152 2.87 3.12 -9.18
N LEU A 153 1.83 3.05 -10.01
CA LEU A 153 1.81 2.16 -11.17
C LEU A 153 2.88 2.53 -12.23
N ASP A 154 3.17 3.81 -12.42
CA ASP A 154 4.25 4.28 -13.29
C ASP A 154 5.64 3.86 -12.77
N LYS A 155 5.85 3.94 -11.45
CA LYS A 155 7.08 3.47 -10.80
C LYS A 155 7.23 1.96 -10.91
N ILE A 156 6.16 1.19 -10.66
CA ILE A 156 6.16 -0.27 -10.88
C ILE A 156 6.58 -0.59 -12.30
N ALA A 157 5.97 0.06 -13.30
CA ALA A 157 6.31 -0.15 -14.70
C ALA A 157 7.80 0.11 -14.98
N SER A 158 8.35 1.19 -14.43
CA SER A 158 9.75 1.58 -14.60
C SER A 158 10.74 0.57 -13.98
N GLN A 159 10.35 -0.11 -12.89
CA GLN A 159 11.18 -1.10 -12.21
C GLN A 159 11.18 -2.47 -12.89
N VAL A 160 10.19 -2.76 -13.74
CA VAL A 160 10.04 -4.05 -14.42
C VAL A 160 10.22 -3.99 -15.94
N SER A 161 10.47 -2.80 -16.49
CA SER A 161 10.85 -2.62 -17.89
C SER A 161 12.28 -3.10 -18.18
#